data_AF-A0A6N7C189-F1
#
_entry.id   AF-A0A6N7C189-F1
#
_cell.length_a   1.000
_cell.length_b   1.000
_cell.length_c   1.000
_cell.angle_alpha   90.00
_cell.angle_beta   90.00
_cell.angle_gamma   90.00
#
_symmetry.space_group_name_H-M   'P 1'
#
loop_
_entity.id
_entity.type
_entity.pdbx_description
1 polymer ?
#
loop_
_entity_poly.entity_id
_entity_poly.type
_entity_poly.pdbx_seq_one_letter_code
_entity_poly.pdbx_strand_id
1 'polypeptide(L)' 'MPNDVYIHPTPAEQRLLERKAAEHGVSVDEFVAWALRQALAETDKELQLIVKH' A
#
# COMPACT_ATOMS: atom_id res chain seq x y z
N MET A 1 -0.03 -5.58 -20.71
CA MET A 1 -0.67 -4.33 -20.24
C MET A 1 -0.36 -4.22 -18.76
N PRO A 2 0.03 -3.05 -18.23
CA PRO A 2 0.12 -2.89 -16.78
C PRO A 2 -1.27 -3.19 -16.20
N ASN A 3 -1.33 -4.05 -15.18
CA ASN A 3 -2.55 -4.32 -14.46
C ASN A 3 -2.79 -3.15 -13.52
N ASP A 4 -3.53 -2.15 -13.97
CA ASP A 4 -3.92 -1.03 -13.13
C ASP A 4 -4.84 -1.53 -12.01
N VAL A 5 -4.49 -1.21 -10.77
CA VAL A 5 -5.28 -1.55 -9.59
C VAL A 5 -6.07 -0.31 -9.18
N TYR A 6 -7.38 -0.38 -9.32
CA TYR A 6 -8.29 0.66 -8.85
C TYR A 6 -8.72 0.35 -7.42
N ILE A 7 -8.54 1.33 -6.53
CA ILE A 7 -9.06 1.26 -5.17
C ILE A 7 -10.27 2.19 -5.02
N HIS A 8 -11.25 1.76 -4.23
CA HIS A 8 -12.44 2.55 -3.91
C HIS A 8 -12.52 2.76 -2.39
N PRO A 9 -11.68 3.64 -1.83
CA PRO A 9 -11.69 3.90 -0.41
C PRO A 9 -13.01 4.54 0.02
N THR A 10 -13.47 4.19 1.20
CA THR A 10 -14.53 4.93 1.90
C THR A 10 -14.07 6.37 2.19
N PRO A 11 -14.98 7.31 2.46
CA PRO A 11 -14.60 8.68 2.80
C PRO A 11 -13.68 8.79 4.02
N ALA A 12 -13.77 7.86 4.98
CA ALA A 12 -12.89 7.84 6.14
C ALA A 12 -11.48 7.38 5.78
N GLU A 13 -11.36 6.34 4.94
CA GLU A 13 -10.08 5.85 4.44
C GLU A 13 -9.40 6.88 3.53
N GLN A 14 -10.15 7.56 2.67
CA GLN A 14 -9.63 8.62 1.82
C GLN A 14 -8.97 9.73 2.65
N ARG A 15 -9.65 10.21 3.71
CA ARG A 15 -9.08 11.22 4.63
C ARG A 15 -7.83 10.72 5.36
N LEU A 16 -7.78 9.43 5.70
CA LEU A 16 -6.60 8.81 6.31
C LEU A 16 -5.44 8.81 5.31
N LEU A 17 -5.67 8.38 4.06
CA LEU A 17 -4.67 8.35 3.00
C LEU A 17 -4.14 9.75 2.69
N GLU A 18 -5.01 10.75 2.58
CA GLU A 18 -4.63 12.15 2.37
C GLU A 18 -3.73 12.68 3.48
N ARG A 19 -4.11 12.43 4.74
CA ARG A 19 -3.29 12.85 5.88
C ARG A 19 -1.92 12.19 5.87
N LYS A 20 -1.86 10.89 5.58
CA LYS A 20 -0.60 10.15 5.53
C LYS A 20 0.28 10.55 4.35
N ALA A 21 -0.31 10.76 3.17
CA ALA A 21 0.42 11.30 2.03
C ALA A 21 1.03 12.68 2.36
N ALA A 22 0.26 13.55 3.01
CA ALA A 22 0.74 14.86 3.45
C ALA A 22 1.87 14.78 4.50
N GLU A 23 1.78 13.87 5.47
CA GLU A 23 2.85 13.60 6.45
C GLU A 23 4.18 13.20 5.77
N HIS A 24 4.09 12.53 4.62
CA HIS A 24 5.23 12.06 3.85
C HIS A 24 5.66 13.03 2.72
N GLY A 25 4.93 14.14 2.50
CA GLY A 25 5.22 15.11 1.45
C GLY A 25 5.03 14.58 0.02
N VAL A 26 4.16 13.59 -0.16
CA VAL A 26 3.89 12.93 -1.46
C VAL A 26 2.41 13.00 -1.83
N SER A 27 2.08 12.63 -3.07
CA SER A 27 0.68 12.45 -3.49
C SER A 27 0.05 11.20 -2.86
N VAL A 28 -1.29 11.15 -2.84
CA VAL A 28 -2.03 9.98 -2.34
C VAL A 28 -1.68 8.73 -3.13
N ASP A 29 -1.55 8.82 -4.45
CA ASP A 29 -1.21 7.68 -5.31
C ASP A 29 0.18 7.14 -5.03
N GLU A 30 1.17 8.02 -4.87
CA GLU A 30 2.54 7.63 -4.49
C GLU A 30 2.56 6.97 -3.11
N PHE A 31 1.81 7.52 -2.15
CA PHE A 31 1.70 6.96 -0.81
C PHE A 31 1.06 5.57 -0.84
N VAL A 32 -0.04 5.40 -1.56
CA VAL A 32 -0.74 4.11 -1.71
C VAL A 32 0.16 3.09 -2.39
N ALA A 33 0.84 3.46 -3.47
CA ALA A 33 1.77 2.57 -4.17
C ALA A 33 2.93 2.16 -3.27
N TRP A 34 3.47 3.07 -2.47
CA TRP A 34 4.50 2.76 -1.47
C TRP A 34 3.97 1.79 -0.40
N ALA A 35 2.80 2.07 0.18
CA ALA A 35 2.20 1.25 1.22
C ALA A 35 1.92 -0.18 0.74
N LEU A 36 1.39 -0.34 -0.48
CA LEU A 36 1.16 -1.65 -1.10
C LEU A 36 2.47 -2.42 -1.30
N ARG A 37 3.55 -1.77 -1.73
CA ARG A 37 4.86 -2.43 -1.86
C ARG A 37 5.42 -2.88 -0.52
N GLN A 38 5.23 -2.10 0.54
CA GLN A 38 5.64 -2.49 1.89
C GLN A 38 4.87 -3.72 2.36
N ALA A 39 3.54 -3.72 2.21
CA ALA A 39 2.70 -4.85 2.58
C ALA A 39 3.06 -6.13 1.80
N LEU A 40 3.27 -6.02 0.48
CA LEU A 40 3.68 -7.17 -0.35
C LEU A 40 5.06 -7.70 0.07
N ALA A 41 6.01 -6.83 0.39
CA ALA A 41 7.33 -7.24 0.85
C ALA A 41 7.28 -7.92 2.23
N GLU A 42 6.37 -7.52 3.10
CA GLU A 42 6.13 -8.18 4.39
C GLU A 42 5.48 -9.55 4.19
N THR A 43 4.44 -9.65 3.36
CA THR A 43 3.81 -10.92 3.01
C THR A 43 4.80 -11.91 2.36
N ASP A 44 5.67 -11.45 1.46
CA ASP A 44 6.69 -12.33 0.85
C ASP A 44 7.66 -12.89 1.90
N LYS A 45 8.11 -12.07 2.85
CA LYS A 45 8.96 -12.53 3.96
C LYS A 45 8.26 -13.58 4.82
N GLU A 46 6.98 -13.37 5.16
CA GLU A 46 6.20 -14.34 5.95
C GLU A 46 6.04 -15.68 5.21
N LEU A 47 5.71 -15.65 3.92
CA LEU A 47 5.58 -16.85 3.10
C LEU A 47 6.91 -17.62 3.00
N GLN A 48 8.04 -16.92 2.87
CA GLN A 48 9.35 -17.56 2.85
C GLN A 48 9.71 -18.26 4.17
N LEU A 49 9.22 -17.77 5.31
CA LEU A 49 9.41 -18.42 6.61
C LEU A 49 8.56 -19.68 6.74
N ILE A 50 7.33 -19.67 6.21
CA ILE A 50 6.42 -20.83 6.22
C ILE A 50 6.96 -21.94 5.32
N VAL A 51 7.41 -21.63 4.10
CA VAL A 51 7.88 -22.63 3.12
C VAL A 51 9.22 -23.28 3.48
N LYS A 52 10.01 -22.65 4.39
CA LYS A 52 11.28 -23.20 4.88
C LYS A 52 11.13 -24.15 6.08
N HIS A 53 9.91 -24.33 6.60
CA HIS A 53 9.56 -25.34 7.60
C HIS A 53 8.76 -26.48 6.97
#